data_AF-A0A842SLU2-F1
#
_entry.id   AF-A0A842SLU2-F1
#
_cell.length_a   1.000
_cell.length_b   1.000
_cell.length_c   1.000
_cell.angle_alpha   90.00
_cell.angle_beta   90.00
_cell.angle_gamma   90.00
#
_symmetry.space_group_name_H-M   'P 1'
#
loop_
_entity.id
_entity.type
_entity.pdbx_description
1 polymer ?
#
loop_
_entity_poly.entity_id
_entity_poly.type
_entity_poly.pdbx_seq_one_letter_code
_entity_poly.pdbx_strand_id
1 'polypeptide(L)'
;MYNLKLKKVVNKINNRGYNLICLQLPDGLKKYSKDIQTEIKKQTGSEIIIWGGSCFGACDLPLVAESLGVDLLIQWGHSEWR
;
A
#
# COMPACT_ATOMS: atom_id res chain seq x y z
N MET A 1 9.69 16.43 1.07
CA MET A 1 8.97 15.81 -0.08
C MET A 1 9.04 14.30 0.09
N TYR A 2 7.93 13.64 0.38
CA TYR A 2 7.89 12.19 0.63
C TYR A 2 8.25 11.41 -0.64
N ASN A 3 9.39 10.72 -0.65
CA ASN A 3 9.75 9.83 -1.75
C ASN A 3 9.09 8.46 -1.54
N LEU A 4 7.81 8.37 -1.91
CA LEU A 4 7.01 7.13 -1.79
C LEU A 4 7.51 6.00 -2.70
N LYS A 5 8.60 6.21 -3.47
CA LYS A 5 9.18 5.24 -4.40
C LYS A 5 8.11 4.55 -5.26
N LEU A 6 7.10 5.30 -5.72
CA LEU A 6 5.95 4.77 -6.47
C LEU A 6 6.36 3.91 -7.67
N LYS A 7 7.39 4.32 -8.40
CA LYS A 7 7.97 3.51 -9.50
C LYS A 7 8.40 2.11 -9.05
N LYS A 8 9.01 1.98 -7.86
CA LYS A 8 9.41 0.68 -7.31
C LYS A 8 8.19 -0.17 -6.97
N VAL A 9 7.14 0.45 -6.44
CA VAL A 9 5.86 -0.22 -6.13
C VAL A 9 5.19 -0.72 -7.40
N VAL A 10 5.01 0.14 -8.40
CA VAL A 10 4.41 -0.21 -9.70
C VAL A 10 5.18 -1.33 -10.38
N ASN A 11 6.52 -1.25 -10.44
CA ASN A 11 7.33 -2.31 -11.02
C ASN A 11 7.16 -3.65 -10.28
N LYS A 12 7.08 -3.61 -8.94
CA LYS A 12 6.89 -4.83 -8.14
C LYS A 12 5.51 -5.45 -8.38
N ILE A 13 4.46 -4.63 -8.52
CA ILE A 13 3.10 -5.07 -8.83
C ILE A 13 3.05 -5.73 -10.20
N ASN A 14 3.55 -5.05 -11.23
CA ASN A 14 3.52 -5.56 -12.60
C ASN A 14 4.37 -6.82 -12.77
N ASN A 15 5.56 -6.87 -12.18
CA ASN A 15 6.44 -8.03 -12.30
C ASN A 15 5.89 -9.30 -11.64
N ARG A 16 5.03 -9.15 -10.63
CA ARG A 16 4.46 -10.29 -9.89
C ARG A 16 2.98 -10.54 -10.23
N GLY A 17 2.36 -9.70 -11.04
CA GLY A 17 0.97 -9.85 -11.46
C GLY A 17 -0.03 -9.75 -10.29
N TYR A 18 0.24 -8.89 -9.31
CA TYR A 18 -0.66 -8.73 -8.16
C TYR A 18 -1.95 -8.03 -8.57
N ASN A 19 -3.10 -8.56 -8.15
CA ASN A 19 -4.42 -8.08 -8.56
C ASN A 19 -5.10 -7.25 -7.48
N LEU A 20 -4.96 -7.62 -6.20
CA LEU A 20 -5.53 -6.89 -5.07
C LEU A 20 -4.44 -6.44 -4.10
N ILE A 21 -4.25 -5.13 -3.97
CA ILE A 21 -3.20 -4.53 -3.13
C ILE A 21 -3.82 -3.69 -2.03
N CYS A 22 -3.35 -3.87 -0.80
CA CYS A 22 -3.71 -3.03 0.34
C CYS A 22 -2.64 -1.99 0.61
N LEU A 23 -3.04 -0.72 0.70
CA LEU A 23 -2.17 0.39 1.10
C LEU A 23 -2.42 0.74 2.57
N GLN A 24 -1.38 0.66 3.37
CA GLN A 24 -1.38 1.10 4.75
C GLN A 24 -0.54 2.37 4.89
N LEU A 25 -1.18 3.44 5.34
CA LEU A 25 -0.59 4.77 5.44
C LEU A 25 -0.72 5.29 6.88
N PRO A 26 0.30 5.96 7.42
CA PRO A 26 0.18 6.69 8.68
C PRO A 26 -0.77 7.89 8.48
N ASP A 27 -1.36 8.40 9.56
CA ASP A 27 -2.39 9.44 9.48
C ASP A 27 -1.93 10.70 8.72
N GLY A 28 -0.66 11.09 8.85
CA GLY A 28 -0.09 12.22 8.12
C GLY A 28 -0.06 12.05 6.59
N LEU A 29 -0.12 10.80 6.10
CA LEU A 29 -0.14 10.46 4.68
C LEU A 29 -1.51 10.01 4.17
N LYS A 30 -2.48 9.71 5.04
CA LYS A 30 -3.84 9.29 4.64
C LYS A 30 -4.53 10.31 3.74
N LYS A 31 -4.25 11.61 3.89
CA LYS A 31 -4.77 12.67 3.00
C LYS A 31 -4.35 12.51 1.52
N TYR A 32 -3.24 11.82 1.25
CA TYR A 32 -2.76 11.54 -0.12
C TYR A 32 -3.13 10.13 -0.60
N SER A 33 -3.84 9.35 0.22
CA SER A 33 -4.16 7.94 -0.07
C SER A 33 -4.87 7.77 -1.40
N LYS A 34 -5.86 8.61 -1.68
CA LYS A 34 -6.65 8.58 -2.92
C LYS A 34 -5.82 8.92 -4.16
N ASP A 35 -4.90 9.86 -4.05
CA ASP A 35 -4.00 10.23 -5.16
C ASP A 35 -3.03 9.08 -5.46
N ILE A 36 -2.43 8.49 -4.42
CA ILE A 36 -1.55 7.33 -4.54
C ILE A 36 -2.29 6.12 -5.13
N GLN A 37 -3.51 5.86 -4.63
CA GLN A 37 -4.37 4.78 -5.12
C GLN A 37 -4.64 4.94 -6.62
N THR A 38 -5.04 6.15 -7.04
CA THR A 38 -5.35 6.46 -8.43
C THR A 38 -4.13 6.28 -9.33
N GLU A 39 -2.97 6.76 -8.90
CA GLU A 39 -1.73 6.66 -9.66
C GLU A 39 -1.28 5.21 -9.86
N ILE A 40 -1.32 4.39 -8.80
CA ILE A 40 -0.96 2.97 -8.88
C ILE A 40 -1.96 2.21 -9.74
N LYS A 41 -3.27 2.43 -9.52
CA LYS A 41 -4.32 1.78 -10.31
C LYS A 41 -4.18 2.10 -11.80
N LYS A 42 -3.86 3.35 -12.16
CA LYS A 42 -3.65 3.76 -13.55
C LYS A 42 -2.45 3.08 -14.21
N GLN A 43 -1.36 2.85 -13.46
CA GLN A 43 -0.13 2.25 -14.01
C GLN A 43 -0.10 0.72 -13.98
N THR A 44 -0.93 0.09 -13.15
CA THR A 44 -0.89 -1.37 -12.91
C THR A 44 -2.17 -2.08 -13.35
N GLY A 45 -3.31 -1.39 -13.38
CA GLY A 45 -4.63 -1.99 -13.60
C GLY A 45 -5.15 -2.78 -12.39
N SER A 46 -4.36 -2.93 -11.32
CA SER A 46 -4.73 -3.69 -10.14
C SER A 46 -5.75 -2.95 -9.27
N GLU A 47 -6.56 -3.70 -8.53
CA GLU A 47 -7.44 -3.17 -7.52
C GLU A 47 -6.65 -2.79 -6.26
N ILE A 48 -6.93 -1.59 -5.76
CA ILE A 48 -6.20 -1.01 -4.64
C ILE A 48 -7.20 -0.66 -3.54
N ILE A 49 -7.01 -1.22 -2.35
CA ILE A 49 -7.79 -0.88 -1.15
C ILE A 49 -6.92 -0.07 -0.19
N ILE A 50 -7.54 0.85 0.55
CA ILE A 50 -6.85 1.67 1.55
C ILE A 50 -7.23 1.11 2.93
N TRP A 51 -6.23 0.81 3.76
CA TRP A 51 -6.46 0.41 5.14
C TRP A 51 -7.01 1.59 5.95
N GLY A 52 -8.26 1.47 6.39
CA GLY A 52 -8.95 2.51 7.17
C GLY A 52 -8.64 2.50 8.67
N GLY A 53 -8.00 1.44 9.16
CA GLY A 53 -7.64 1.29 10.57
C GLY A 53 -6.48 2.18 11.01
N SER A 54 -6.00 1.94 12.23
CA SER A 54 -4.76 2.53 12.70
C SER A 54 -3.56 2.00 11.91
N CYS A 55 -2.49 2.79 11.92
CA CYS A 55 -1.15 2.39 11.50
C CYS A 55 -0.18 3.07 12.46
N PHE A 56 0.01 2.48 13.65
CA PHE A 56 0.88 3.05 14.68
C PHE A 56 2.37 2.74 14.46
N GLY A 57 2.68 1.73 13.64
CA GLY A 57 4.05 1.28 13.41
C GLY A 57 4.14 0.11 12.44
N ALA A 58 5.36 -0.31 12.10
CA ALA A 58 5.61 -1.48 11.25
C ALA A 58 5.16 -2.82 11.87
N CYS A 59 4.86 -2.84 13.17
CA CYS A 59 4.25 -3.98 13.86
C CYS A 59 2.71 -4.04 13.71
N ASP A 60 2.08 -2.96 13.26
CA ASP A 60 0.62 -2.84 13.11
C ASP A 60 0.18 -3.37 11.74
N LEU A 61 0.57 -4.61 11.40
CA LEU A 61 0.22 -5.21 10.12
C LEU A 61 -1.24 -5.69 10.14
N PRO A 62 -2.08 -5.30 9.15
CA PRO A 62 -3.44 -5.80 9.05
C PRO A 62 -3.44 -7.26 8.61
N LEU A 63 -3.32 -8.19 9.56
CA LEU A 63 -3.42 -9.64 9.30
C LEU A 63 -4.77 -10.00 8.65
N VAL A 64 -5.81 -9.21 8.90
CA VAL A 64 -7.12 -9.35 8.25
C VAL A 64 -7.04 -9.10 6.73
N ALA A 65 -6.06 -8.34 6.25
CA ALA A 65 -5.88 -8.12 4.81
C ALA A 65 -5.58 -9.43 4.06
N GLU A 66 -4.83 -10.37 4.66
CA GLU A 66 -4.63 -11.70 4.05
C GLU A 66 -5.96 -12.44 3.90
N SER A 67 -6.82 -12.40 4.92
CA SER A 67 -8.15 -13.03 4.84
C SER A 67 -9.11 -12.35 3.84
N LEU A 68 -8.80 -11.13 3.38
CA LEU A 68 -9.53 -10.44 2.31
C LEU A 68 -9.02 -10.80 0.90
N GLY A 69 -8.04 -11.70 0.78
CA GLY A 69 -7.45 -12.10 -0.50
C GLY A 69 -6.50 -11.04 -1.07
N VAL A 70 -5.92 -10.18 -0.22
CA VAL A 70 -4.93 -9.20 -0.65
C VAL A 70 -3.62 -9.92 -1.00
N ASP A 71 -3.14 -9.70 -2.22
CA ASP A 71 -1.91 -10.32 -2.73
C ASP A 71 -0.65 -9.55 -2.29
N LEU A 72 -0.79 -8.26 -1.96
CA LEU A 72 0.30 -7.40 -1.54
C LEU A 72 -0.16 -6.33 -0.55
N LEU A 73 0.49 -6.28 0.62
CA LEU A 73 0.41 -5.16 1.54
C LEU A 73 1.58 -4.20 1.32
N ILE A 74 1.30 -2.90 1.17
CA ILE A 74 2.29 -1.85 1.06
C ILE A 74 2.11 -0.89 2.23
N GLN A 75 3.06 -0.91 3.15
CA GLN A 75 3.10 0.01 4.27
C GLN A 75 4.14 1.11 4.02
N TRP A 76 3.73 2.38 4.14
CA TRP A 76 4.64 3.53 4.10
C TRP A 76 4.79 4.17 5.47
N GLY A 77 5.80 5.02 5.63
CA GLY A 77 6.01 5.81 6.85
C GLY A 77 6.83 5.13 7.94
N HIS A 78 7.21 3.88 7.74
CA HIS A 78 8.03 3.11 8.68
C HIS A 78 9.20 2.46 7.95
N SER A 79 10.34 2.35 8.64
CA SER A 79 11.42 1.44 8.27
C SER A 79 10.91 0.00 8.37
N GLU A 80 11.47 -0.93 7.60
CA GLU A 80 11.19 -2.36 7.80
C GLU A 80 11.38 -2.71 9.28
N TRP A 81 10.36 -3.35 9.88
CA TRP A 81 10.50 -3.91 11.22
C TRP A 81 11.57 -5.01 11.14
N ARG A 82 12.59 -4.91 11.99
CA ARG A 82 13.65 -5.93 12.12
C ARG A 82 13.41 -6.75 13.37
#